data_AF-A0A4U0SCE5-F1
#
_entry.id   AF-A0A4U0SCE5-F1
#
_cell.length_a   1.000
_cell.length_b   1.000
_cell.length_c   1.000
_cell.angle_alpha   90.00
_cell.angle_beta   90.00
_cell.angle_gamma   90.00
#
_symmetry.space_group_name_H-M   'P 1'
#
loop_
_entity.id
_entity.type
_entity.pdbx_description
1 polymer ?
#
loop_
_entity_poly.entity_id
_entity_poly.type
_entity_poly.pdbx_seq_one_letter_code
_entity_poly.pdbx_strand_id
1 'polypeptide(L)'
;MSRHSSWAEVKRRMREAHPEVSEAEWEARRQAARTATEAHVLGHHLREIREEQGLTQAQVAASVGITQARVSQIERGEIHNLETMRTYAAALGAKITVSIEYGDRTIGAA
;
A
#
# COMPACT_ATOMS: atom_id res chain seq x y z
N MET A 1 31.17 -7.95 18.16
CA MET A 1 30.84 -6.55 17.79
C MET A 1 30.16 -6.56 16.43
N SER A 2 28.86 -6.27 16.37
CA SER A 2 28.07 -6.32 15.12
C SER A 2 28.46 -5.17 14.19
N ARG A 3 28.79 -5.51 12.95
CA ARG A 3 29.21 -4.55 11.91
C ARG A 3 27.96 -3.99 11.23
N HIS A 4 27.37 -2.95 11.80
CA HIS A 4 26.26 -2.25 11.16
C HIS A 4 26.81 -1.35 10.04
N SER A 5 26.56 -1.71 8.79
CA SER A 5 26.84 -0.83 7.65
C SER A 5 25.84 0.31 7.62
N SER A 6 26.32 1.53 7.41
CA SER A 6 25.46 2.68 7.19
C SER A 6 24.61 2.47 5.94
N TRP A 7 23.36 2.91 5.96
CA TRP A 7 22.47 2.88 4.79
C TRP A 7 23.09 3.58 3.57
N ALA A 8 23.88 4.64 3.80
CA ALA A 8 24.61 5.33 2.74
C ALA A 8 25.67 4.43 2.08
N GLU A 9 26.35 3.59 2.87
CA GLU A 9 27.36 2.65 2.40
C GLU A 9 26.72 1.50 1.61
N VAL A 10 25.60 0.96 2.09
CA VAL A 10 24.82 -0.07 1.40
C VAL A 10 24.34 0.45 0.04
N LYS A 11 23.81 1.67 0.00
CA LYS A 11 23.32 2.30 -1.23
C LYS A 11 24.43 2.55 -2.25
N ARG A 12 25.60 3.00 -1.79
CA ARG A 12 26.80 3.15 -2.63
C ARG A 12 27.20 1.81 -3.24
N ARG A 13 27.34 0.78 -2.41
CA ARG A 13 27.73 -0.57 -2.86
C ARG A 13 26.74 -1.16 -3.87
N MET A 14 25.44 -0.97 -3.66
CA MET A 14 24.40 -1.39 -4.59
C MET A 14 24.53 -0.68 -5.95
N ARG A 15 24.83 0.63 -5.97
CA ARG A 15 25.03 1.38 -7.22
C ARG A 15 26.29 0.94 -7.96
N GLU A 16 27.39 0.74 -7.24
CA GLU A 16 28.65 0.24 -7.81
C GLU A 16 28.53 -1.18 -8.38
N ALA A 17 27.69 -2.03 -7.77
CA ALA A 17 27.44 -3.39 -8.23
C ALA A 17 26.51 -3.49 -9.45
N HIS A 18 25.79 -2.41 -9.78
CA HIS A 18 24.81 -2.35 -10.86
C HIS A 18 25.02 -1.13 -11.78
N PRO A 19 26.19 -1.02 -12.44
CA PRO A 19 26.50 0.13 -13.32
C PRO A 19 25.60 0.20 -14.56
N GLU A 20 24.93 -0.90 -14.92
CA GLU A 20 23.98 -0.98 -16.03
C GLU A 20 22.64 -0.27 -15.75
N VAL A 21 22.31 -0.03 -14.48
CA VAL A 21 21.01 0.54 -14.08
C VAL A 21 21.10 2.07 -14.09
N SER A 22 20.29 2.71 -14.93
CA SER A 22 20.24 4.17 -15.03
C SER A 22 19.64 4.85 -13.78
N GLU A 23 19.90 6.14 -13.57
CA GLU A 23 19.24 6.92 -12.50
C GLU A 23 17.71 6.92 -12.64
N ALA A 24 17.19 6.98 -13.86
CA ALA A 24 15.76 6.94 -14.12
C ALA A 24 15.15 5.60 -13.66
N GLU A 25 15.85 4.49 -13.91
CA GLU A 25 15.40 3.17 -13.46
C GLU A 25 15.50 3.03 -11.92
N TRP A 26 16.55 3.57 -11.30
CA TRP A 26 16.63 3.63 -9.84
C TRP A 26 15.51 4.44 -9.21
N GLU A 27 15.15 5.59 -9.80
CA GLU A 27 14.04 6.41 -9.32
C GLU A 27 12.71 5.69 -9.51
N ALA A 28 12.49 5.04 -10.66
CA ALA A 28 11.30 4.22 -10.90
C ALA A 28 11.16 3.10 -9.86
N ARG A 29 12.26 2.38 -9.54
CA ARG A 29 12.29 1.36 -8.49
C ARG A 29 11.98 1.94 -7.11
N ARG A 30 12.56 3.10 -6.79
CA ARG A 30 12.30 3.80 -5.52
C ARG A 30 10.84 4.21 -5.41
N GLN A 31 10.27 4.76 -6.47
CA GLN A 31 8.88 5.17 -6.51
C GLN A 31 7.95 3.97 -6.39
N ALA A 32 8.20 2.89 -7.13
CA ALA A 32 7.45 1.64 -6.99
C ALA A 32 7.51 1.08 -5.55
N ALA A 33 8.70 1.09 -4.93
CA ALA A 33 8.85 0.66 -3.54
C ALA A 33 8.09 1.56 -2.55
N ARG A 34 8.08 2.89 -2.77
CA ARG A 34 7.29 3.83 -1.96
C ARG A 34 5.80 3.54 -2.08
N THR A 35 5.28 3.45 -3.30
CA THR A 35 3.87 3.15 -3.55
C THR A 35 3.45 1.80 -2.96
N ALA A 36 4.30 0.76 -3.09
CA ALA A 36 4.04 -0.53 -2.46
C ALA A 36 4.00 -0.45 -0.92
N THR A 37 4.90 0.36 -0.32
CA THR A 37 4.90 0.60 1.13
C THR A 37 3.63 1.31 1.59
N GLU A 38 3.21 2.36 0.88
CA GLU A 38 1.97 3.10 1.17
C GLU A 38 0.74 2.20 1.09
N ALA A 39 0.63 1.40 0.02
CA ALA A 39 -0.45 0.44 -0.14
C ALA A 39 -0.50 -0.60 0.98
N HIS A 40 0.67 -1.10 1.40
CA HIS A 40 0.79 -2.05 2.50
C HIS A 40 0.31 -1.44 3.84
N VAL A 41 0.72 -0.21 4.14
CA VAL A 41 0.29 0.50 5.35
C VAL A 41 -1.22 0.73 5.36
N LEU A 42 -1.82 1.14 4.23
CA LEU A 42 -3.27 1.29 4.12
C LEU A 42 -4.01 -0.04 4.34
N GLY A 43 -3.54 -1.12 3.71
CA GLY A 43 -4.09 -2.46 3.90
C GLY A 43 -4.00 -2.94 5.35
N HIS A 44 -2.87 -2.66 6.01
CA HIS A 44 -2.67 -2.96 7.42
C HIS A 44 -3.69 -2.25 8.32
N HIS A 45 -3.94 -0.96 8.11
CA HIS A 45 -4.94 -0.25 8.91
C HIS A 45 -6.37 -0.76 8.71
N LEU A 46 -6.76 -1.16 7.49
CA LEU A 46 -8.05 -1.81 7.26
C LEU A 46 -8.14 -3.14 8.01
N ARG A 47 -7.05 -3.91 8.03
CA ARG A 47 -6.96 -5.15 8.81
C ARG A 47 -7.12 -4.89 10.31
N GLU A 48 -6.44 -3.88 10.86
CA GLU A 48 -6.56 -3.51 12.28
C GLU A 48 -8.01 -3.18 12.64
N ILE A 49 -8.67 -2.32 11.85
CA ILE A 49 -10.08 -1.95 12.06
C ILE A 49 -10.98 -3.20 12.04
N ARG A 50 -10.77 -4.13 11.10
CA ARG A 50 -11.52 -5.39 11.05
C ARG A 50 -11.30 -6.23 12.31
N GLU A 51 -10.06 -6.36 12.76
CA GLU A 51 -9.68 -7.16 13.93
C GLU A 51 -10.23 -6.56 15.23
N GLU A 52 -10.24 -5.23 15.36
CA GLU A 52 -10.87 -4.51 16.47
C GLU A 52 -12.38 -4.78 16.57
N GLN A 53 -13.04 -5.02 15.43
CA GLN A 53 -14.46 -5.39 15.36
C GLN A 53 -14.71 -6.90 15.58
N GLY A 54 -13.67 -7.71 15.78
CA GLY A 54 -13.78 -9.16 15.97
C GLY A 54 -14.23 -9.92 14.72
N LEU A 55 -14.11 -9.32 13.54
CA LEU A 55 -14.56 -9.91 12.28
C LEU A 55 -13.46 -10.73 11.62
N THR A 56 -13.81 -11.89 11.08
CA THR A 56 -12.95 -12.63 10.15
C THR A 56 -13.01 -12.02 8.75
N GLN A 57 -11.98 -12.27 7.93
CA GLN A 57 -11.98 -11.86 6.52
C GLN A 57 -13.17 -12.47 5.74
N ALA A 58 -13.63 -13.68 6.09
CA ALA A 58 -14.78 -14.32 5.45
C ALA A 58 -16.10 -13.62 5.79
N GLN A 59 -16.27 -13.18 7.04
CA GLN A 59 -17.48 -12.46 7.46
C GLN A 59 -17.62 -11.11 6.77
N VAL A 60 -16.54 -10.33 6.66
CA VAL A 60 -16.60 -9.05 5.96
C VAL A 60 -16.71 -9.24 4.44
N ALA A 61 -16.06 -10.27 3.89
CA ALA A 61 -16.21 -10.62 2.48
C ALA A 61 -17.68 -10.90 2.11
N ALA A 62 -18.38 -11.66 2.97
CA ALA A 62 -19.80 -11.96 2.78
C ALA A 62 -20.69 -10.70 2.89
N SER A 63 -20.39 -9.75 3.79
CA SER A 63 -21.19 -8.54 3.94
C SER A 63 -21.10 -7.58 2.76
N VAL A 64 -19.97 -7.58 2.03
CA VAL A 64 -19.74 -6.73 0.85
C VAL A 64 -19.83 -7.45 -0.50
N GLY A 65 -20.12 -8.76 -0.50
CA GLY A 65 -20.26 -9.54 -1.74
C GLY A 65 -18.95 -9.72 -2.52
N ILE A 66 -17.80 -9.77 -1.84
CA ILE A 66 -16.50 -10.08 -2.46
C ILE A 66 -15.95 -11.40 -1.92
N THR A 67 -14.86 -11.91 -2.50
CA THR A 67 -14.22 -13.13 -2.00
C THR A 67 -13.33 -12.84 -0.79
N GLN A 68 -13.18 -13.82 0.11
CA GLN A 68 -12.22 -13.72 1.23
C GLN A 68 -10.79 -13.52 0.71
N ALA A 69 -10.43 -14.15 -0.41
CA ALA A 69 -9.15 -13.94 -1.07
C ALA A 69 -8.96 -12.46 -1.46
N ARG A 70 -10.00 -11.79 -1.95
CA ARG A 70 -9.94 -10.36 -2.28
C ARG A 70 -9.71 -9.50 -1.04
N VAL A 71 -10.35 -9.81 0.09
CA VAL A 71 -10.08 -9.13 1.37
C VAL A 71 -8.62 -9.29 1.77
N SER A 72 -8.09 -10.52 1.70
CA SER A 72 -6.68 -10.81 2.01
C SER A 72 -5.70 -10.04 1.11
N GLN A 73 -6.00 -9.91 -0.18
CA GLN A 73 -5.19 -9.09 -1.10
C GLN A 73 -5.17 -7.63 -0.67
N ILE A 74 -6.35 -7.05 -0.41
CA ILE A 74 -6.46 -5.65 0.01
C ILE A 74 -5.68 -5.40 1.31
N GLU A 75 -5.83 -6.27 2.31
CA GLU A 75 -5.12 -6.14 3.59
C GLU A 75 -3.59 -6.29 3.47
N ARG A 76 -3.10 -6.91 2.39
CA ARG A 76 -1.66 -7.01 2.09
C ARG A 76 -1.13 -5.84 1.25
N GLY A 77 -2.00 -4.94 0.80
CA GLY A 77 -1.67 -3.83 -0.09
C GLY A 77 -1.75 -4.17 -1.58
N GLU A 78 -2.28 -5.34 -1.95
CA GLU A 78 -2.56 -5.71 -3.34
C GLU A 78 -3.88 -5.09 -3.80
N ILE A 79 -3.81 -3.79 -4.12
CA ILE A 79 -4.96 -2.97 -4.50
C ILE A 79 -5.08 -2.96 -6.03
N HIS A 80 -6.24 -3.40 -6.54
CA HIS A 80 -6.51 -3.45 -7.98
C HIS A 80 -7.73 -2.63 -8.41
N ASN A 81 -8.63 -2.30 -7.49
CA ASN A 81 -9.85 -1.56 -7.78
C ASN A 81 -10.21 -0.64 -6.61
N LEU A 82 -10.33 0.67 -6.88
CA LEU A 82 -10.71 1.68 -5.91
C LEU A 82 -12.14 1.46 -5.37
N GLU A 83 -13.07 1.01 -6.21
CA GLU A 83 -14.44 0.72 -5.77
C GLU A 83 -14.46 -0.40 -4.73
N THR A 84 -13.75 -1.51 -4.99
CA THR A 84 -13.64 -2.61 -4.03
C THR A 84 -13.04 -2.16 -2.69
N MET A 85 -12.02 -1.28 -2.72
CA MET A 85 -11.48 -0.70 -1.50
C MET A 85 -12.50 0.14 -0.74
N ARG A 86 -13.25 0.99 -1.46
CA ARG A 86 -14.31 1.83 -0.86
C ARG A 86 -15.41 0.98 -0.24
N THR A 87 -15.86 -0.06 -0.92
CA THR A 87 -16.87 -0.99 -0.38
C THR A 87 -16.35 -1.71 0.86
N TYR A 88 -15.09 -2.17 0.83
CA TYR A 88 -14.50 -2.83 2.00
C TYR A 88 -14.37 -1.86 3.19
N ALA A 89 -13.82 -0.66 2.97
CA ALA A 89 -13.73 0.36 4.00
C ALA A 89 -15.11 0.73 4.56
N ALA A 90 -16.12 0.91 3.70
CA ALA A 90 -17.47 1.24 4.12
C ALA A 90 -18.10 0.16 5.01
N ALA A 91 -17.87 -1.13 4.74
CA ALA A 91 -18.34 -2.22 5.60
C ALA A 91 -17.66 -2.26 6.97
N LEU A 92 -16.47 -1.67 7.09
CA LEU A 92 -15.78 -1.46 8.35
C LEU A 92 -16.15 -0.13 9.01
N GLY A 93 -17.05 0.67 8.42
CA GLY A 93 -17.38 2.02 8.89
C GLY A 93 -16.29 3.07 8.62
N ALA A 94 -15.30 2.74 7.79
CA ALA A 94 -14.23 3.63 7.36
C ALA A 94 -14.55 4.32 6.03
N LYS A 95 -13.88 5.45 5.76
CA LYS A 95 -13.99 6.19 4.50
C LYS A 95 -12.63 6.33 3.83
N ILE A 96 -12.54 5.97 2.55
CA ILE A 96 -11.38 6.23 1.70
C ILE A 96 -11.68 7.45 0.83
N THR A 97 -10.83 8.48 0.95
CA THR A 97 -10.88 9.68 0.11
C THR A 97 -9.70 9.67 -0.86
N VAL A 98 -9.93 10.03 -2.12
CA VAL A 98 -8.87 10.13 -3.14
C VAL A 98 -8.77 11.57 -3.59
N SER A 99 -7.54 12.07 -3.66
CA SER A 99 -7.22 13.39 -4.20
C SER A 99 -6.30 13.29 -5.40
N ILE A 100 -6.49 14.20 -6.35
CA ILE A 100 -5.62 14.41 -7.50
C ILE A 100 -4.88 15.71 -7.25
N GLU A 101 -3.55 15.66 -7.31
CA GLU A 101 -2.69 16.85 -7.24
C GLU A 101 -2.28 17.27 -8.66
N TYR A 102 -2.53 18.52 -9.01
CA TYR A 102 -2.17 19.09 -10.30
C TYR A 102 -1.64 20.52 -10.12
N GLY A 103 -0.32 20.68 -10.17
CA GLY A 103 0.33 21.95 -9.86
C GLY A 103 0.11 22.32 -8.39
N ASP A 104 -0.52 23.47 -8.17
CA ASP A 104 -0.92 24.00 -6.86
C ASP A 104 -2.36 23.61 -6.45
N ARG A 105 -3.06 22.82 -7.26
CA ARG A 105 -4.46 22.43 -7.04
C ARG A 105 -4.56 21.03 -6.50
N THR A 106 -5.41 20.86 -5.50
CA THR A 106 -5.86 19.56 -5.01
C THR A 106 -7.34 19.38 -5.33
N ILE A 107 -7.67 18.32 -6.07
CA ILE A 107 -9.05 17.98 -6.44
C ILE A 107 -9.41 16.67 -5.74
N GLY A 108 -10.35 16.72 -4.80
CA GLY A 108 -10.84 15.53 -4.10
C GLY A 108 -12.07 14.92 -4.79
N ALA A 109 -12.13 13.58 -4.85
CA ALA A 109 -13.38 12.85 -5.07
C ALA A 109 -13.85 12.30 -3.71
N ALA A 110 -14.96 12.87 -3.21
CA ALA A 110 -15.58 12.50 -1.93
C ALA A 110 -16.13 11.07 -1.92
#